data_AF-A0A4R2J703-F1
#
_entry.id   AF-A0A4R2J703-F1
#
_cell.length_a   1.000
_cell.length_b   1.000
_cell.length_c   1.000
_cell.angle_alpha   90.00
_cell.angle_beta   90.00
_cell.angle_gamma   90.00
#
_symmetry.space_group_name_H-M   'P 1'
#
loop_
_entity.id
_entity.type
_entity.pdbx_description
1 polymer ?
#
loop_
_entity_poly.entity_id
_entity_poly.type
_entity_poly.pdbx_seq_one_letter_code
_entity_poly.pdbx_strand_id
1 'polypeptide(L)'
;MVWLSKAAYWAWGVAAVATVAAGWHIWGITDTPERPFFWVITVLDLLVAVTALGVGLQWPRYAVFDAEGIVLHRKRIRYEAITELRLGDVSAKPFWLAAWLPTSLLGGLIVALIPADTFDRQVVEIGTENRRARLRWRGNVPHDDFVAAVRESRPDLEITYGVDRRTVAVDFTPRLSIGGGLLVAGLAAWVLFAGVLSVQLFDRSTVDGPYPSAATSNVLRSVTADLKGYAPLPGVPAEYKEWRCDRNNYAFLGPSPDVIDLHMKLVAEDMPRAMADAYEAKLRSDTGMASFDYLHRIDDPVTDVEIDIPEVKGLYVEISTGCVSRADLGPLRDDLTKMAAALGAAG
;
A
#
# COMPACT_ATOMS: atom_id res chain seq x y z
N MET A 1 -15.16 -37.20 16.25
CA MET A 1 -14.38 -36.04 15.71
C MET A 1 -14.65 -34.85 16.62
N VAL A 2 -13.61 -34.15 17.07
CA VAL A 2 -13.72 -33.04 18.03
C VAL A 2 -13.12 -31.77 17.43
N TRP A 3 -13.82 -30.65 17.57
CA TRP A 3 -13.36 -29.34 17.08
C TRP A 3 -12.25 -28.78 17.96
N LEU A 4 -11.14 -28.32 17.34
CA LEU A 4 -9.99 -27.75 18.05
C LEU A 4 -10.00 -26.22 17.98
N SER A 5 -9.93 -25.63 16.78
CA SER A 5 -9.84 -24.18 16.64
C SER A 5 -10.22 -23.65 15.26
N LYS A 6 -10.67 -22.39 15.21
CA LYS A 6 -10.84 -21.61 13.96
C LYS A 6 -9.53 -20.96 13.48
N ALA A 7 -8.42 -21.17 14.18
CA ALA A 7 -7.18 -20.41 13.95
C ALA A 7 -6.63 -20.59 12.53
N ALA A 8 -6.70 -21.81 12.00
CA ALA A 8 -6.31 -22.07 10.62
C ALA A 8 -7.15 -21.23 9.63
N TYR A 9 -8.47 -21.16 9.79
CA TYR A 9 -9.32 -20.33 8.90
C TYR A 9 -8.94 -18.86 8.93
N TRP A 10 -8.68 -18.31 10.12
CA TRP A 10 -8.21 -16.93 10.25
C TRP A 10 -6.86 -16.70 9.58
N ALA A 11 -5.91 -17.63 9.76
CA ALA A 11 -4.61 -17.55 9.10
C ALA A 11 -4.75 -17.59 7.57
N TRP A 12 -5.58 -18.48 7.03
CA TRP A 12 -5.89 -18.50 5.59
C TRP A 12 -6.58 -17.22 5.11
N GLY A 13 -7.49 -16.66 5.90
CA GLY A 13 -8.13 -15.37 5.60
C GLY A 13 -7.12 -14.22 5.54
N VAL A 14 -6.21 -14.13 6.52
CA VAL A 14 -5.12 -13.15 6.53
C VAL A 14 -4.21 -13.33 5.31
N ALA A 15 -3.86 -14.58 4.96
CA ALA A 15 -3.05 -14.85 3.77
C ALA A 15 -3.72 -14.36 2.47
N ALA A 16 -5.02 -14.61 2.32
CA ALA A 16 -5.78 -14.16 1.16
C ALA A 16 -5.83 -12.62 1.08
N VAL A 17 -6.15 -11.95 2.19
CA VAL A 17 -6.18 -10.48 2.26
C VAL A 17 -4.81 -9.88 1.94
N ALA A 18 -3.74 -10.42 2.52
CA ALA A 18 -2.38 -9.94 2.28
C ALA A 18 -1.94 -10.16 0.82
N THR A 19 -2.38 -11.24 0.18
CA THR A 19 -2.08 -11.49 -1.25
C THR A 19 -2.81 -10.49 -2.16
N VAL A 20 -4.07 -10.17 -1.84
CA VAL A 20 -4.82 -9.13 -2.57
C VAL A 20 -4.17 -7.76 -2.36
N ALA A 21 -3.77 -7.42 -1.13
CA ALA A 21 -3.05 -6.19 -0.82
C ALA A 21 -1.72 -6.10 -1.60
N ALA A 22 -0.95 -7.19 -1.67
CA ALA A 22 0.28 -7.23 -2.46
C ALA A 22 0.02 -6.92 -3.94
N GLY A 23 -1.01 -7.52 -4.54
CA GLY A 23 -1.40 -7.22 -5.92
C GLY A 23 -1.78 -5.74 -6.11
N TRP A 24 -2.52 -5.18 -5.16
CA TRP A 24 -2.91 -3.77 -5.16
C TRP A 24 -1.69 -2.83 -5.05
N HIS A 25 -0.74 -3.13 -4.16
CA HIS A 25 0.45 -2.30 -3.98
C HIS A 25 1.49 -2.49 -5.10
N ILE A 26 1.53 -3.65 -5.76
CA ILE A 26 2.30 -3.83 -7.02
C ILE A 26 1.80 -2.87 -8.10
N TRP A 27 0.48 -2.70 -8.22
CA TRP A 27 -0.06 -1.68 -9.11
C TRP A 27 0.36 -0.27 -8.67
N GLY A 28 0.35 0.01 -7.36
CA GLY A 28 0.90 1.25 -6.80
C GLY A 28 2.35 1.52 -7.21
N ILE A 29 3.23 0.50 -7.25
CA ILE A 29 4.61 0.65 -7.74
C ILE A 29 4.65 1.19 -9.16
N THR A 30 3.80 0.68 -10.05
CA THR A 30 3.76 1.13 -11.45
C THR A 30 3.23 2.55 -11.61
N ASP A 31 2.35 2.97 -10.71
CA ASP A 31 1.74 4.29 -10.70
C ASP A 31 2.64 5.34 -10.02
N THR A 32 3.53 4.90 -9.13
CA THR A 32 4.39 5.77 -8.31
C THR A 32 5.86 5.27 -8.26
N PRO A 33 6.57 5.16 -9.40
CA PRO A 33 7.90 4.53 -9.44
C PRO A 33 8.96 5.26 -8.61
N GLU A 34 8.77 6.56 -8.37
CA GLU A 34 9.66 7.42 -7.57
C GLU A 34 9.56 7.13 -6.06
N ARG A 35 8.53 6.39 -5.62
CA ARG A 35 8.20 6.22 -4.19
C ARG A 35 8.57 4.82 -3.69
N PRO A 36 9.47 4.72 -2.69
CA PRO A 36 9.89 3.42 -2.17
C PRO A 36 8.85 2.76 -1.26
N PHE A 37 7.86 3.50 -0.76
CA PHE A 37 6.88 2.98 0.21
C PHE A 37 6.09 1.79 -0.33
N PHE A 38 5.70 1.82 -1.61
CA PHE A 38 4.94 0.73 -2.24
C PHE A 38 5.78 -0.54 -2.40
N TRP A 39 7.09 -0.41 -2.63
CA TRP A 39 8.00 -1.57 -2.59
C TRP A 39 8.06 -2.19 -1.21
N VAL A 40 8.27 -1.36 -0.18
CA VAL A 40 8.38 -1.82 1.22
C VAL A 40 7.10 -2.50 1.68
N ILE A 41 5.94 -1.87 1.47
CA ILE A 41 4.66 -2.44 1.91
C ILE A 41 4.32 -3.72 1.14
N THR A 42 4.62 -3.80 -0.16
CA THR A 42 4.42 -5.03 -0.95
C THR A 42 5.23 -6.19 -0.38
N VAL A 43 6.49 -5.96 -0.02
CA VAL A 43 7.32 -6.99 0.64
C VAL A 43 6.71 -7.42 1.96
N LEU A 44 6.20 -6.47 2.76
CA LEU A 44 5.51 -6.78 4.02
C LEU A 44 4.23 -7.60 3.78
N ASP A 45 3.43 -7.27 2.78
CA ASP A 45 2.24 -8.03 2.40
C ASP A 45 2.58 -9.49 2.08
N LEU A 46 3.62 -9.69 1.27
CA LEU A 46 4.10 -11.03 0.91
C LEU A 46 4.63 -11.80 2.13
N LEU A 47 5.36 -11.14 3.03
CA LEU A 47 5.82 -11.73 4.28
C LEU A 47 4.64 -12.15 5.18
N VAL A 48 3.62 -11.30 5.31
CA VAL A 48 2.39 -11.60 6.04
C VAL A 48 1.68 -12.79 5.39
N ALA A 49 1.53 -12.79 4.07
CA ALA A 49 0.90 -13.87 3.33
C ALA A 49 1.62 -15.20 3.56
N VAL A 50 2.93 -15.27 3.33
CA VAL A 50 3.74 -16.48 3.50
C VAL A 50 3.71 -16.98 4.95
N THR A 51 3.83 -16.07 5.92
CA THR A 51 3.79 -16.44 7.35
C THR A 51 2.43 -17.00 7.73
N ALA A 52 1.35 -16.34 7.30
CA ALA A 52 -0.01 -16.77 7.58
C ALA A 52 -0.36 -18.10 6.87
N LEU A 53 0.13 -18.33 5.64
CA LEU A 53 0.05 -19.62 4.95
C LEU A 53 0.76 -20.72 5.73
N GLY A 54 2.02 -20.48 6.13
CA GLY A 54 2.81 -21.45 6.89
C GLY A 54 2.14 -21.83 8.20
N VAL A 55 1.60 -20.85 8.92
CA VAL A 55 0.83 -21.05 10.16
C VAL A 55 -0.49 -21.79 9.90
N GLY A 56 -1.23 -21.42 8.85
CA GLY A 56 -2.50 -22.05 8.47
C GLY A 56 -2.35 -23.52 8.05
N LEU A 57 -1.16 -23.92 7.58
CA LEU A 57 -0.81 -25.30 7.26
C LEU A 57 -0.46 -26.13 8.50
N GLN A 58 -0.01 -25.50 9.59
CA GLN A 58 0.45 -26.21 10.79
C GLN A 58 -0.68 -26.59 11.75
N TRP A 59 -1.76 -25.81 11.81
CA TRP A 59 -2.80 -25.99 12.82
C TRP A 59 -3.97 -26.87 12.36
N PRO A 60 -4.21 -28.06 12.97
CA PRO A 60 -5.42 -28.83 12.75
C PRO A 60 -6.68 -28.04 13.14
N ARG A 61 -7.73 -28.22 12.36
CA ARG A 61 -9.09 -27.73 12.70
C ARG A 61 -9.80 -28.67 13.66
N TYR A 62 -9.55 -29.97 13.52
CA TYR A 62 -10.23 -31.03 14.25
C TYR A 62 -9.25 -32.11 14.68
N ALA A 63 -9.61 -32.82 15.74
CA ALA A 63 -9.07 -34.12 16.08
C ALA A 63 -10.05 -35.20 15.62
N VAL A 64 -9.55 -36.18 14.87
CA VAL A 64 -10.35 -37.36 14.50
C VAL A 64 -9.91 -38.52 15.39
N PHE A 65 -10.86 -39.11 16.10
CA PHE A 65 -10.66 -40.31 16.90
C PHE A 65 -11.15 -41.48 16.06
N ASP A 66 -10.26 -42.41 15.73
CA ASP A 66 -10.60 -43.66 15.06
C ASP A 66 -10.25 -44.86 15.95
N ALA A 67 -10.32 -46.07 15.42
CA ALA A 67 -10.08 -47.30 16.19
C ALA A 67 -8.62 -47.44 16.69
N GLU A 68 -7.66 -46.80 16.02
CA GLU A 68 -6.22 -47.01 16.28
C GLU A 68 -5.56 -45.81 16.98
N GLY A 69 -6.18 -44.63 16.93
CA GLY A 69 -5.64 -43.47 17.62
C GLY A 69 -6.32 -42.14 17.32
N ILE A 70 -5.59 -41.09 17.69
CA ILE A 70 -5.98 -39.70 17.52
C ILE A 70 -5.22 -39.13 16.32
N VAL A 71 -5.96 -38.68 15.31
CA VAL A 71 -5.39 -38.02 14.13
C VAL A 71 -5.53 -36.51 14.29
N LEU A 72 -4.38 -35.84 14.40
CA LEU A 72 -4.22 -34.39 14.45
C LEU A 72 -3.56 -33.92 13.14
N HIS A 73 -4.38 -33.45 12.21
CA HIS A 73 -3.95 -33.10 10.85
C HIS A 73 -3.29 -34.31 10.14
N ARG A 74 -2.00 -34.23 9.81
CA ARG A 74 -1.20 -35.29 9.14
C ARG A 74 -0.47 -36.21 10.13
N LYS A 75 -0.69 -36.03 11.44
CA LYS A 75 -0.01 -36.79 12.48
C LYS A 75 -1.00 -37.69 13.20
N ARG A 76 -0.68 -38.97 13.31
CA ARG A 76 -1.42 -39.96 14.09
C ARG A 76 -0.69 -40.23 15.40
N ILE A 77 -1.39 -40.14 16.51
CA ILE A 77 -0.95 -40.57 17.83
C ILE A 77 -1.72 -41.85 18.14
N ARG A 78 -1.05 -43.00 18.04
CA ARG A 78 -1.68 -44.29 18.32
C ARG A 78 -2.02 -44.41 19.80
N TYR A 79 -3.16 -45.00 20.12
CA TYR A 79 -3.58 -45.12 21.52
C TYR A 79 -2.55 -45.87 22.35
N GLU A 80 -2.03 -47.00 21.86
CA GLU A 80 -0.99 -47.80 22.53
C GLU A 80 0.28 -47.00 22.91
N ALA A 81 0.58 -45.94 22.15
CA ALA A 81 1.77 -45.11 22.37
C ALA A 81 1.56 -43.98 23.39
N ILE A 82 0.31 -43.77 23.84
CA ILE A 82 0.00 -42.76 24.86
C ILE A 82 0.40 -43.32 26.22
N THR A 83 1.31 -42.63 26.91
CA THR A 83 1.81 -43.05 28.22
C THR A 83 1.24 -42.21 29.35
N GLU A 84 0.74 -41.01 29.05
CA GLU A 84 0.18 -40.10 30.05
C GLU A 84 -0.77 -39.08 29.40
N LEU A 85 -1.72 -38.61 30.22
CA LEU A 85 -2.62 -37.52 29.88
C LEU A 85 -2.58 -36.48 31.02
N ARG A 86 -2.16 -35.25 30.69
CA ARG A 86 -2.11 -34.14 31.64
C ARG A 86 -3.12 -33.07 31.30
N LEU A 87 -3.81 -32.56 32.31
CA LEU A 87 -4.72 -31.44 32.20
C LEU A 87 -4.16 -30.23 32.96
N GLY A 88 -4.54 -29.04 32.53
CA GLY A 88 -4.26 -27.82 33.28
C GLY A 88 -4.70 -26.57 32.53
N ASP A 89 -4.26 -25.43 33.02
CA ASP A 89 -4.65 -24.12 32.54
C ASP A 89 -3.42 -23.25 32.22
N VAL A 90 -3.57 -22.39 31.21
CA VAL A 90 -2.56 -21.38 30.87
C VAL A 90 -3.25 -20.06 30.56
N SER A 91 -2.86 -19.01 31.29
CA SER A 91 -3.36 -17.66 31.03
C SER A 91 -2.82 -17.08 29.72
N ALA A 92 -3.72 -16.58 28.88
CA ALA A 92 -3.38 -15.81 27.69
C ALA A 92 -3.22 -14.30 27.96
N LYS A 93 -3.30 -13.86 29.22
CA LYS A 93 -3.18 -12.42 29.57
C LYS A 93 -1.88 -11.77 29.08
N PRO A 94 -0.69 -12.40 29.16
CA PRO A 94 0.55 -11.81 28.64
C PRO A 94 0.51 -11.55 27.12
N PHE A 95 -0.18 -12.41 26.35
CA PHE A 95 -0.38 -12.20 24.93
C PHE A 95 -1.22 -10.94 24.66
N TRP A 96 -2.34 -10.78 25.37
CA TRP A 96 -3.21 -9.63 25.17
C TRP A 96 -2.56 -8.32 25.62
N LEU A 97 -1.79 -8.35 26.71
CA LEU A 97 -0.99 -7.20 27.12
C LEU A 97 0.05 -6.83 26.06
N ALA A 98 0.76 -7.82 25.51
CA ALA A 98 1.74 -7.59 24.46
C ALA A 98 1.13 -7.11 23.13
N ALA A 99 -0.13 -7.46 22.85
CA ALA A 99 -0.86 -6.96 21.68
C ALA A 99 -1.37 -5.52 21.87
N TRP A 100 -1.92 -5.21 23.04
CA TRP A 100 -2.58 -3.93 23.29
C TRP A 100 -1.62 -2.84 23.77
N LEU A 101 -0.65 -3.12 24.63
CA LEU A 101 0.23 -2.07 25.17
C LEU A 101 0.98 -1.27 24.10
N PRO A 102 1.55 -1.88 23.04
CA PRO A 102 2.22 -1.11 21.99
C PRO A 102 1.28 -0.28 21.13
N THR A 103 0.00 -0.65 21.04
CA THR A 103 -0.98 -0.04 20.13
C THR A 103 -1.93 0.93 20.84
N SER A 104 -2.20 0.72 22.12
CA SER A 104 -3.13 1.50 22.94
C SER A 104 -2.88 1.31 24.44
N LEU A 105 -2.42 2.37 25.12
CA LEU A 105 -2.26 2.36 26.58
C LEU A 105 -3.58 2.11 27.31
N LEU A 106 -4.70 2.66 26.81
CA LEU A 106 -6.02 2.43 27.38
C LEU A 106 -6.44 0.96 27.22
N GLY A 107 -6.27 0.38 26.03
CA GLY A 107 -6.54 -1.04 25.79
C GLY A 107 -5.67 -1.94 26.68
N GLY A 108 -4.38 -1.60 26.82
CA GLY A 108 -3.46 -2.30 27.71
C GLY A 108 -3.87 -2.20 29.18
N LEU A 109 -4.31 -1.03 29.64
CA LEU A 109 -4.82 -0.83 31.00
C LEU A 109 -6.09 -1.64 31.26
N ILE A 110 -7.05 -1.65 30.33
CA ILE A 110 -8.26 -2.48 30.44
C ILE A 110 -7.88 -3.95 30.60
N VAL A 111 -6.99 -4.47 29.75
CA VAL A 111 -6.51 -5.86 29.87
C VAL A 111 -5.77 -6.10 31.18
N ALA A 112 -4.99 -5.13 31.67
CA ALA A 112 -4.26 -5.25 32.92
C ALA A 112 -5.20 -5.37 34.14
N LEU A 113 -6.32 -4.63 34.13
CA LEU A 113 -7.31 -4.62 35.20
C LEU A 113 -8.21 -5.87 35.22
N ILE A 114 -8.43 -6.52 34.07
CA ILE A 114 -9.24 -7.75 34.01
C ILE A 114 -8.49 -8.90 34.72
N PRO A 115 -9.14 -9.66 35.61
CA PRO A 115 -8.56 -10.83 36.27
C PRO A 115 -7.93 -11.85 35.29
N ALA A 116 -6.83 -12.48 35.69
CA ALA A 116 -6.04 -13.33 34.79
C ALA A 116 -6.78 -14.60 34.35
N ASP A 117 -7.64 -15.13 35.22
CA ASP A 117 -8.51 -16.29 35.02
C ASP A 117 -9.51 -16.11 33.87
N THR A 118 -9.90 -14.86 33.60
CA THR A 118 -10.75 -14.52 32.45
C THR A 118 -10.08 -14.84 31.09
N PHE A 119 -8.75 -14.95 31.09
CA PHE A 119 -7.94 -15.26 29.90
C PHE A 119 -7.45 -16.70 29.85
N ASP A 120 -7.81 -17.53 30.83
CA ASP A 120 -7.30 -18.88 30.93
C ASP A 120 -7.76 -19.75 29.76
N ARG A 121 -6.87 -20.67 29.41
CA ARG A 121 -7.07 -21.66 28.38
C ARG A 121 -6.92 -23.03 29.01
N GLN A 122 -7.93 -23.86 28.85
CA GLN A 122 -7.84 -25.27 29.20
C GLN A 122 -6.83 -25.94 28.28
N VAL A 123 -5.94 -26.75 28.83
CA VAL A 123 -4.82 -27.38 28.14
C VAL A 123 -4.86 -28.88 28.37
N VAL A 124 -4.70 -29.62 27.28
CA VAL A 124 -4.47 -31.06 27.30
C VAL A 124 -3.08 -31.33 26.76
N GLU A 125 -2.28 -32.09 27.50
CA GLU A 125 -1.04 -32.69 27.01
C GLU A 125 -1.16 -34.20 26.92
N ILE A 126 -0.82 -34.71 25.75
CA ILE A 126 -0.70 -36.15 25.49
C ILE A 126 0.78 -36.47 25.45
N GLY A 127 1.24 -37.23 26.43
CA GLY A 127 2.59 -37.77 26.44
C GLY A 127 2.64 -39.11 25.72
N THR A 128 3.71 -39.28 24.94
CA THR A 128 4.15 -40.55 24.36
C THR A 128 5.58 -40.80 24.82
N GLU A 129 6.11 -42.01 24.62
CA GLU A 129 7.48 -42.37 25.03
C GLU A 129 8.55 -41.36 24.60
N ASN A 130 8.38 -40.73 23.43
CA ASN A 130 9.41 -39.89 22.83
C ASN A 130 9.00 -38.43 22.61
N ARG A 131 7.70 -38.10 22.76
CA ARG A 131 7.15 -36.77 22.38
C ARG A 131 5.93 -36.40 23.21
N ARG A 132 5.69 -35.09 23.33
CA ARG A 132 4.45 -34.53 23.90
C ARG A 132 3.69 -33.74 22.83
N ALA A 133 2.38 -33.89 22.81
CA ALA A 133 1.47 -33.09 22.00
C ALA A 133 0.61 -32.21 22.91
N ARG A 134 0.47 -30.93 22.59
CA ARG A 134 -0.26 -29.96 23.41
C ARG A 134 -1.39 -29.28 22.63
N LEU A 135 -2.56 -29.24 23.26
CA LEU A 135 -3.81 -28.67 22.72
C LEU A 135 -4.40 -27.69 23.73
N ARG A 136 -5.10 -26.64 23.25
CA ARG A 136 -5.63 -25.55 24.08
C ARG A 136 -7.01 -25.10 23.61
N TRP A 137 -7.89 -24.77 24.55
CA TRP A 137 -9.24 -24.28 24.29
C TRP A 137 -9.59 -23.07 25.14
N ARG A 138 -10.51 -22.22 24.65
CA ARG A 138 -11.11 -21.13 25.46
C ARG A 138 -12.26 -21.61 26.35
N GLY A 139 -12.98 -22.63 25.89
CA GLY A 139 -14.23 -23.07 26.50
C GLY A 139 -14.18 -24.54 26.85
N ASN A 140 -15.01 -24.93 27.81
CA ASN A 140 -14.94 -26.24 28.44
C ASN A 140 -15.55 -27.32 27.55
N VAL A 141 -16.64 -27.06 26.82
CA VAL A 141 -17.35 -28.10 26.05
C VAL A 141 -16.45 -28.85 25.06
N PRO A 142 -15.71 -28.21 24.13
CA PRO A 142 -14.86 -28.97 23.19
C PRO A 142 -13.64 -29.60 23.87
N HIS A 143 -13.21 -29.06 25.01
CA HIS A 143 -12.15 -29.63 25.83
C HIS A 143 -12.65 -30.92 26.50
N ASP A 144 -13.82 -30.87 27.13
CA ASP A 144 -14.42 -31.99 27.86
C ASP A 144 -14.77 -33.13 26.90
N ASP A 145 -15.30 -32.82 25.71
CA ASP A 145 -15.51 -33.79 24.63
C ASP A 145 -14.21 -34.49 24.22
N PHE A 146 -13.11 -33.74 24.14
CA PHE A 146 -11.80 -34.30 23.79
C PHE A 146 -11.30 -35.24 24.90
N VAL A 147 -11.37 -34.81 26.16
CA VAL A 147 -10.92 -35.61 27.31
C VAL A 147 -11.78 -36.87 27.46
N ALA A 148 -13.10 -36.76 27.27
CA ALA A 148 -14.02 -37.90 27.28
C ALA A 148 -13.66 -38.93 26.21
N ALA A 149 -13.42 -38.49 24.97
CA ALA A 149 -13.03 -39.38 23.86
C ALA A 149 -11.68 -40.08 24.11
N VAL A 150 -10.71 -39.41 24.72
CA VAL A 150 -9.44 -40.06 25.11
C VAL A 150 -9.67 -41.10 26.21
N ARG A 151 -10.47 -40.78 27.23
CA ARG A 151 -10.78 -41.71 28.33
C ARG A 151 -11.53 -42.95 27.87
N GLU A 152 -12.45 -42.79 26.92
CA GLU A 152 -13.16 -43.92 26.32
C GLU A 152 -12.20 -44.87 25.60
N SER A 153 -11.19 -44.32 24.92
CA SER A 153 -10.23 -45.11 24.14
C SER A 153 -9.07 -45.68 24.97
N ARG A 154 -8.73 -45.02 26.09
CA ARG A 154 -7.67 -45.40 27.03
C ARG A 154 -8.15 -45.24 28.48
N PRO A 155 -9.05 -46.13 28.95
CA PRO A 155 -9.61 -46.05 30.30
C PRO A 155 -8.59 -46.34 31.40
N ASP A 156 -7.46 -46.95 31.03
CA ASP A 156 -6.34 -47.30 31.90
C ASP A 156 -5.41 -46.12 32.23
N LEU A 157 -5.49 -45.01 31.49
CA LEU A 157 -4.63 -43.85 31.72
C LEU A 157 -5.09 -43.03 32.93
N GLU A 158 -4.19 -42.86 33.89
CA GLU A 158 -4.39 -41.90 34.98
C GLU A 158 -4.29 -40.47 34.46
N ILE A 159 -5.29 -39.64 34.78
CA ILE A 159 -5.26 -38.22 34.48
C ILE A 159 -4.55 -37.48 35.60
N THR A 160 -3.50 -36.76 35.24
CA THR A 160 -2.77 -35.89 36.18
C THR A 160 -3.05 -34.42 35.88
N TYR A 161 -3.02 -33.59 36.93
CA TYR A 161 -3.14 -32.15 36.81
C TYR A 161 -1.78 -31.47 36.93
N GLY A 162 -1.51 -30.51 36.04
CA GLY A 162 -0.26 -29.76 35.99
C GLY A 162 0.47 -29.94 34.66
N VAL A 163 0.54 -28.86 33.89
CA VAL A 163 1.28 -28.79 32.64
C VAL A 163 2.71 -28.33 32.93
N ASP A 164 3.70 -29.17 32.63
CA ASP A 164 5.10 -28.80 32.86
C ASP A 164 5.58 -27.82 31.78
N ARG A 165 5.95 -26.61 32.20
CA ARG A 165 6.46 -25.57 31.29
C ARG A 165 7.90 -25.84 30.83
N ARG A 166 8.62 -26.78 31.47
CA ARG A 166 10.02 -27.12 31.15
C ARG A 166 10.15 -28.21 30.09
N THR A 167 9.10 -28.98 29.84
CA THR A 167 9.11 -30.03 28.79
C THR A 167 8.69 -29.47 27.44
N VAL A 168 9.40 -29.86 26.38
CA VAL A 168 9.10 -29.44 25.00
C VAL A 168 7.91 -30.24 24.48
N ALA A 169 6.82 -29.56 24.14
CA ALA A 169 5.64 -30.14 23.52
C ALA A 169 5.39 -29.54 22.14
N VAL A 170 4.93 -30.37 21.21
CA VAL A 170 4.47 -29.92 19.89
C VAL A 170 3.08 -29.32 20.04
N ASP A 171 2.96 -28.02 19.76
CA ASP A 171 1.70 -27.30 19.83
C ASP A 171 0.85 -27.55 18.58
N PHE A 172 -0.35 -28.10 18.77
CA PHE A 172 -1.35 -28.33 17.70
C PHE A 172 -2.47 -27.28 17.71
N THR A 173 -2.36 -26.30 18.60
CA THR A 173 -3.24 -25.12 18.68
C THR A 173 -2.37 -23.90 18.96
N PRO A 174 -2.81 -22.68 18.59
CA PRO A 174 -1.99 -21.48 18.75
C PRO A 174 -1.54 -21.26 20.19
N ARG A 175 -0.25 -21.01 20.38
CA ARG A 175 0.30 -20.54 21.64
C ARG A 175 0.13 -19.03 21.72
N LEU A 176 -0.80 -18.58 22.58
CA LEU A 176 -0.97 -17.16 22.88
C LEU A 176 0.15 -16.69 23.83
N SER A 177 1.32 -16.38 23.27
CA SER A 177 2.50 -15.90 23.98
C SER A 177 2.72 -14.39 23.83
N ILE A 178 3.67 -13.82 24.58
CA ILE A 178 4.11 -12.43 24.39
C ILE A 178 4.52 -12.17 22.93
N GLY A 179 5.33 -13.06 22.34
CA GLY A 179 5.74 -12.95 20.94
C GLY A 179 4.55 -13.00 19.97
N GLY A 180 3.56 -13.86 20.24
CA GLY A 180 2.31 -13.87 19.47
C GLY A 180 1.52 -12.56 19.59
N GLY A 181 1.53 -11.93 20.78
CA GLY A 181 0.88 -10.63 20.99
C GLY A 181 1.56 -9.51 20.22
N LEU A 182 2.91 -9.47 20.25
CA LEU A 182 3.69 -8.53 19.44
C LEU A 182 3.47 -8.71 17.94
N LEU A 183 3.33 -9.94 17.47
CA LEU A 183 2.96 -10.22 16.07
C LEU A 183 1.57 -9.66 15.73
N VAL A 184 0.59 -9.76 16.63
CA VAL A 184 -0.73 -9.15 16.42
C VAL A 184 -0.66 -7.63 16.41
N ALA A 185 0.13 -7.02 17.28
CA ALA A 185 0.37 -5.57 17.25
C ALA A 185 1.01 -5.14 15.92
N GLY A 186 2.02 -5.87 15.45
CA GLY A 186 2.65 -5.64 14.15
C GLY A 186 1.66 -5.81 13.00
N LEU A 187 0.80 -6.83 13.04
CA LEU A 187 -0.26 -7.04 12.04
C LEU A 187 -1.27 -5.88 12.04
N ALA A 188 -1.64 -5.35 13.20
CA ALA A 188 -2.53 -4.19 13.29
C ALA A 188 -1.90 -2.93 12.68
N ALA A 189 -0.61 -2.68 12.94
CA ALA A 189 0.13 -1.60 12.30
C ALA A 189 0.21 -1.80 10.78
N TRP A 190 0.50 -3.03 10.33
CA TRP A 190 0.49 -3.37 8.92
C TRP A 190 -0.86 -3.08 8.26
N VAL A 191 -1.98 -3.53 8.84
CA VAL A 191 -3.33 -3.25 8.32
C VAL A 191 -3.56 -1.74 8.16
N LEU A 192 -3.13 -0.94 9.15
CA LEU A 192 -3.26 0.50 9.09
C LEU A 192 -2.47 1.10 7.92
N PHE A 193 -1.19 0.78 7.79
CA PHE A 193 -0.35 1.33 6.70
C PHE A 193 -0.79 0.85 5.33
N ALA A 194 -1.06 -0.45 5.19
CA ALA A 194 -1.59 -1.04 3.95
C ALA A 194 -2.92 -0.36 3.56
N GLY A 195 -3.82 -0.17 4.52
CA GLY A 195 -5.11 0.48 4.28
C GLY A 195 -4.96 1.95 3.88
N VAL A 196 -4.15 2.74 4.60
CA VAL A 196 -3.93 4.16 4.28
C VAL A 196 -3.31 4.30 2.89
N LEU A 197 -2.25 3.55 2.57
CA LEU A 197 -1.61 3.59 1.24
C LEU A 197 -2.57 3.13 0.14
N SER A 198 -3.40 2.13 0.41
CA SER A 198 -4.43 1.68 -0.53
C SER A 198 -5.46 2.77 -0.82
N VAL A 199 -5.90 3.51 0.21
CA VAL A 199 -6.82 4.65 0.04
C VAL A 199 -6.17 5.76 -0.76
N GLN A 200 -4.88 6.06 -0.52
CA GLN A 200 -4.17 7.07 -1.30
C GLN A 200 -4.17 6.72 -2.80
N LEU A 201 -3.96 5.46 -3.18
CA LEU A 201 -3.98 5.04 -4.60
C LEU A 201 -5.32 5.29 -5.32
N PHE A 202 -6.43 5.38 -4.59
CA PHE A 202 -7.73 5.75 -5.18
C PHE A 202 -7.84 7.24 -5.46
N ASP A 203 -7.15 8.07 -4.70
CA ASP A 203 -7.14 9.51 -4.90
C ASP A 203 -6.09 9.90 -5.95
N ARG A 204 -6.58 10.07 -7.19
CA ARG A 204 -5.79 10.48 -8.35
C ARG A 204 -5.89 11.98 -8.64
N SER A 205 -6.43 12.76 -7.71
CA SER A 205 -6.59 14.20 -7.92
C SER A 205 -5.24 14.91 -8.00
N THR A 206 -5.13 15.83 -8.95
CA THR A 206 -4.00 16.74 -9.12
C THR A 206 -4.21 18.04 -8.36
N VAL A 207 -3.12 18.73 -8.03
CA VAL A 207 -3.19 20.06 -7.39
C VAL A 207 -3.83 21.06 -8.34
N ASP A 208 -3.36 21.08 -9.58
CA ASP A 208 -3.88 21.90 -10.67
C ASP A 208 -4.28 21.01 -11.85
N GLY A 209 -5.47 21.22 -12.41
CA GLY A 209 -6.04 20.37 -13.46
C GLY A 209 -6.61 19.02 -12.97
N PRO A 210 -6.82 18.04 -13.86
CA PRO A 210 -6.57 18.11 -15.29
C PRO A 210 -7.52 19.09 -15.97
N TYR A 211 -6.97 20.05 -16.70
CA TYR A 211 -7.74 20.97 -17.53
C TYR A 211 -8.25 20.24 -18.78
N PRO A 212 -9.44 20.59 -19.30
CA PRO A 212 -9.97 19.95 -20.50
C PRO A 212 -9.10 20.26 -21.73
N SER A 213 -8.49 19.22 -22.31
CA SER A 213 -7.58 19.34 -23.47
C SER A 213 -8.18 20.09 -24.66
N ALA A 214 -9.50 19.97 -24.87
CA ALA A 214 -10.21 20.71 -25.93
C ALA A 214 -10.26 22.22 -25.65
N ALA A 215 -10.43 22.63 -24.40
CA ALA A 215 -10.40 24.04 -24.01
C ALA A 215 -8.97 24.59 -24.17
N THR A 216 -7.96 23.87 -23.65
CA THR A 216 -6.54 24.20 -23.81
C THR A 216 -6.16 24.36 -25.28
N SER A 217 -6.56 23.41 -26.14
CA SER A 217 -6.33 23.45 -27.58
C SER A 217 -6.99 24.67 -28.24
N ASN A 218 -8.21 25.04 -27.84
CA ASN A 218 -8.88 26.23 -28.37
C ASN A 218 -8.14 27.51 -27.98
N VAL A 219 -7.68 27.62 -26.73
CA VAL A 219 -6.87 28.76 -26.28
C VAL A 219 -5.57 28.87 -27.07
N LEU A 220 -4.83 27.76 -27.21
CA LEU A 220 -3.60 27.72 -28.01
C LEU A 220 -3.85 28.16 -29.45
N ARG A 221 -4.92 27.68 -30.09
CA ARG A 221 -5.28 28.07 -31.47
C ARG A 221 -5.69 29.52 -31.58
N SER A 222 -6.42 30.05 -30.59
CA SER A 222 -6.79 31.46 -30.54
C SER A 222 -5.55 32.34 -30.47
N VAL A 223 -4.66 32.08 -29.50
CA VAL A 223 -3.39 32.81 -29.35
C VAL A 223 -2.56 32.68 -30.63
N THR A 224 -2.43 31.47 -31.18
CA THR A 224 -1.70 31.24 -32.45
C THR A 224 -2.25 32.07 -33.61
N ALA A 225 -3.57 32.22 -33.70
CA ALA A 225 -4.21 32.99 -34.76
C ALA A 225 -3.93 34.50 -34.65
N ASP A 226 -3.65 35.00 -33.44
CA ASP A 226 -3.31 36.40 -33.17
C ASP A 226 -1.81 36.70 -33.41
N LEU A 227 -0.95 35.68 -33.33
CA LEU A 227 0.48 35.80 -33.61
C LEU A 227 0.76 36.00 -35.12
N LYS A 228 0.88 37.26 -35.55
CA LYS A 228 1.11 37.63 -36.95
C LYS A 228 2.33 38.52 -37.12
N GLY A 229 3.05 38.30 -38.22
CA GLY A 229 4.15 39.16 -38.66
C GLY A 229 5.45 38.99 -37.87
N TYR A 230 5.66 37.83 -37.24
CA TYR A 230 6.94 37.48 -36.64
C TYR A 230 7.99 37.23 -37.71
N ALA A 231 9.20 37.76 -37.51
CA ALA A 231 10.33 37.49 -38.38
C ALA A 231 10.78 36.03 -38.18
N PRO A 232 11.26 35.35 -39.24
CA PRO A 232 11.84 34.02 -39.10
C PRO A 232 12.98 34.03 -38.06
N LEU A 233 13.03 32.97 -37.24
CA LEU A 233 14.05 32.71 -36.24
C LEU A 233 14.95 31.56 -36.72
N PRO A 234 15.85 31.79 -37.70
CA PRO A 234 16.68 30.73 -38.26
C PRO A 234 17.60 30.15 -37.19
N GLY A 235 17.57 28.82 -37.04
CA GLY A 235 18.40 28.10 -36.07
C GLY A 235 17.87 28.09 -34.63
N VAL A 236 16.69 28.64 -34.36
CA VAL A 236 16.00 28.53 -33.06
C VAL A 236 15.04 27.35 -33.10
N PRO A 237 15.35 26.21 -32.44
CA PRO A 237 14.47 25.05 -32.44
C PRO A 237 13.30 25.23 -31.47
N ALA A 238 12.17 24.59 -31.80
CA ALA A 238 11.08 24.37 -30.85
C ALA A 238 11.34 23.09 -30.05
N GLU A 239 11.75 23.25 -28.78
CA GLU A 239 11.91 22.13 -27.85
C GLU A 239 10.59 21.84 -27.13
N TYR A 240 10.19 20.57 -27.08
CA TYR A 240 9.01 20.13 -26.34
C TYR A 240 9.43 19.33 -25.13
N LYS A 241 8.97 19.72 -23.94
CA LYS A 241 9.27 19.03 -22.67
C LYS A 241 7.98 18.67 -21.96
N GLU A 242 7.93 17.46 -21.42
CA GLU A 242 6.79 16.96 -20.66
C GLU A 242 7.17 16.92 -19.18
N TRP A 243 6.41 17.64 -18.35
CA TRP A 243 6.54 17.62 -16.89
C TRP A 243 5.35 16.89 -16.29
N ARG A 244 5.57 16.02 -15.30
CA ARG A 244 4.46 15.35 -14.62
C ARG A 244 3.85 16.29 -13.59
N CYS A 245 2.52 16.35 -13.55
CA CYS A 245 1.81 17.22 -12.63
C CYS A 245 1.70 16.63 -11.23
N ASP A 246 1.76 17.48 -10.21
CA ASP A 246 1.70 17.05 -8.83
C ASP A 246 0.28 16.63 -8.41
N ARG A 247 0.23 15.58 -7.59
CA ARG A 247 -1.01 15.08 -6.97
C ARG A 247 -1.27 15.77 -5.65
N ASN A 248 -2.55 15.86 -5.22
CA ASN A 248 -2.89 16.37 -3.89
C ASN A 248 -2.23 15.55 -2.76
N ASN A 249 -2.02 14.27 -3.00
CA ASN A 249 -1.31 13.35 -2.11
C ASN A 249 0.14 13.11 -2.53
N TYR A 250 0.82 14.14 -3.08
CA TYR A 250 2.20 14.07 -3.57
C TYR A 250 3.18 13.39 -2.59
N ALA A 251 3.03 13.63 -1.29
CA ALA A 251 3.88 13.00 -0.27
C ALA A 251 3.87 11.46 -0.32
N PHE A 252 2.71 10.87 -0.67
CA PHE A 252 2.53 9.43 -0.78
C PHE A 252 2.76 8.91 -2.19
N LEU A 253 2.19 9.58 -3.20
CA LEU A 253 2.16 9.07 -4.57
C LEU A 253 3.17 9.72 -5.52
N GLY A 254 3.70 10.88 -5.15
CA GLY A 254 4.50 11.69 -6.09
C GLY A 254 3.64 12.28 -7.21
N PRO A 255 4.27 12.63 -8.34
CA PRO A 255 3.56 13.24 -9.46
C PRO A 255 2.75 12.20 -10.26
N SER A 256 1.73 12.67 -10.95
CA SER A 256 0.82 11.83 -11.73
C SER A 256 1.48 11.23 -12.98
N PRO A 257 1.26 9.94 -13.30
CA PRO A 257 1.68 9.34 -14.56
C PRO A 257 0.70 9.64 -15.71
N ASP A 258 -0.51 10.10 -15.38
CA ASP A 258 -1.65 10.26 -16.31
C ASP A 258 -1.90 11.72 -16.71
N VAL A 259 -1.36 12.67 -15.95
CA VAL A 259 -1.55 14.11 -16.14
C VAL A 259 -0.18 14.77 -16.23
N ILE A 260 0.00 15.58 -17.25
CA ILE A 260 1.26 16.22 -17.56
C ILE A 260 1.05 17.66 -17.99
N ASP A 261 2.09 18.45 -17.85
CA ASP A 261 2.21 19.76 -18.45
C ASP A 261 3.16 19.67 -19.65
N LEU A 262 2.70 20.12 -20.82
CA LEU A 262 3.47 20.14 -22.04
C LEU A 262 4.00 21.55 -22.28
N HIS A 263 5.33 21.66 -22.28
CA HIS A 263 6.03 22.93 -22.48
C HIS A 263 6.64 22.98 -23.88
N MET A 264 6.42 24.07 -24.61
CA MET A 264 7.17 24.44 -25.80
C MET A 264 8.17 25.53 -25.43
N LYS A 265 9.46 25.34 -25.73
CA LYS A 265 10.52 26.32 -25.47
C LYS A 265 11.20 26.77 -26.76
N LEU A 266 11.40 28.07 -26.89
CA LEU A 266 12.21 28.72 -27.92
C LEU A 266 13.35 29.45 -27.22
N VAL A 267 14.58 28.99 -27.44
CA VAL A 267 15.78 29.55 -26.79
C VAL A 267 16.82 29.91 -27.84
N ALA A 268 17.30 31.15 -27.80
CA ALA A 268 18.38 31.62 -28.65
C ALA A 268 19.38 32.45 -27.84
N GLU A 269 20.38 31.78 -27.26
CA GLU A 269 21.38 32.42 -26.39
C GLU A 269 22.24 33.45 -27.13
N ASP A 270 22.56 33.20 -28.41
CA ASP A 270 23.40 34.06 -29.24
C ASP A 270 22.62 35.20 -29.92
N MET A 271 21.30 35.31 -29.70
CA MET A 271 20.50 36.38 -30.29
C MET A 271 20.89 37.74 -29.70
N PRO A 272 21.22 38.75 -30.53
CA PRO A 272 21.46 40.09 -30.05
C PRO A 272 20.30 40.62 -29.20
N ARG A 273 20.62 41.09 -27.99
CA ARG A 273 19.63 41.50 -26.99
C ARG A 273 18.57 42.48 -27.52
N ALA A 274 18.96 43.46 -28.33
CA ALA A 274 17.99 44.41 -28.92
C ALA A 274 16.95 43.72 -29.83
N MET A 275 17.31 42.63 -30.50
CA MET A 275 16.36 41.83 -31.28
C MET A 275 15.51 40.93 -30.39
N ALA A 276 16.09 40.31 -29.35
CA ALA A 276 15.34 39.55 -28.36
C ALA A 276 14.31 40.43 -27.64
N ASP A 277 14.72 41.59 -27.12
CA ASP A 277 13.85 42.56 -26.45
C ASP A 277 12.71 43.02 -27.37
N ALA A 278 13.00 43.30 -28.65
CA ALA A 278 11.97 43.70 -29.62
C ALA A 278 10.98 42.57 -29.94
N TYR A 279 11.49 41.34 -30.04
CA TYR A 279 10.68 40.14 -30.27
C TYR A 279 9.77 39.86 -29.09
N GLU A 280 10.33 39.85 -27.88
CA GLU A 280 9.58 39.63 -26.64
C GLU A 280 8.58 40.74 -26.37
N ALA A 281 8.92 42.01 -26.62
CA ALA A 281 7.98 43.12 -26.48
C ALA A 281 6.78 42.98 -27.42
N LYS A 282 7.01 42.52 -28.65
CA LYS A 282 5.92 42.19 -29.58
C LYS A 282 5.09 41.01 -29.05
N LEU A 283 5.72 39.94 -28.58
CA LEU A 283 5.01 38.81 -27.98
C LEU A 283 4.15 39.23 -26.80
N ARG A 284 4.70 40.02 -25.87
CA ARG A 284 3.94 40.56 -24.74
C ARG A 284 2.73 41.36 -25.21
N SER A 285 2.90 42.20 -26.23
CA SER A 285 1.81 42.99 -26.80
C SER A 285 0.72 42.14 -27.46
N ASP A 286 1.11 41.12 -28.22
CA ASP A 286 0.16 40.27 -28.97
C ASP A 286 -0.61 39.31 -28.03
N THR A 287 -0.05 38.98 -26.86
CA THR A 287 -0.66 38.08 -25.88
C THR A 287 -1.36 38.81 -24.72
N GLY A 288 -1.31 40.15 -24.68
CA GLY A 288 -1.92 40.94 -23.60
C GLY A 288 -1.11 40.95 -22.30
N MET A 289 0.12 40.46 -22.31
CA MET A 289 1.04 40.45 -21.18
C MET A 289 1.59 41.86 -20.91
N ALA A 290 1.64 42.27 -19.65
CA ALA A 290 2.19 43.58 -19.29
C ALA A 290 3.70 43.63 -19.57
N SER A 291 4.22 44.83 -19.86
CA SER A 291 5.60 45.01 -20.35
C SER A 291 6.71 44.56 -19.37
N PHE A 292 6.39 44.39 -18.09
CA PHE A 292 7.34 43.99 -17.04
C PHE A 292 7.00 42.64 -16.41
N ASP A 293 5.96 41.97 -16.91
CA ASP A 293 5.64 40.63 -16.44
C ASP A 293 6.57 39.63 -17.13
N TYR A 294 6.96 38.62 -16.35
CA TYR A 294 7.75 37.48 -16.82
C TYR A 294 6.88 36.26 -17.08
N LEU A 295 5.74 36.16 -16.41
CA LEU A 295 4.78 35.07 -16.56
C LEU A 295 3.40 35.66 -16.84
N HIS A 296 2.71 35.15 -17.83
CA HIS A 296 1.34 35.52 -18.15
C HIS A 296 0.47 34.29 -18.37
N ARG A 297 -0.54 34.13 -17.51
CA ARG A 297 -1.60 33.16 -17.70
C ARG A 297 -2.66 33.75 -18.63
N ILE A 298 -2.97 33.03 -19.70
CA ILE A 298 -4.03 33.43 -20.63
C ILE A 298 -5.37 33.37 -19.91
N ASP A 299 -6.14 34.45 -19.98
CA ASP A 299 -7.38 34.64 -19.22
C ASP A 299 -8.54 33.76 -19.75
N ASP A 300 -8.48 32.48 -19.41
CA ASP A 300 -9.56 31.51 -19.61
C ASP A 300 -9.74 30.66 -18.33
N PRO A 301 -10.92 30.70 -17.69
CA PRO A 301 -11.14 30.07 -16.38
C PRO A 301 -11.08 28.54 -16.41
N VAL A 302 -11.09 27.92 -17.60
CA VAL A 302 -11.06 26.45 -17.75
C VAL A 302 -9.72 25.94 -18.27
N THR A 303 -8.70 26.79 -18.37
CA THR A 303 -7.34 26.41 -18.77
C THR A 303 -6.28 27.06 -17.88
N ASP A 304 -5.04 26.66 -18.09
CA ASP A 304 -3.86 27.21 -17.41
C ASP A 304 -2.72 27.32 -18.41
N VAL A 305 -3.05 27.80 -19.61
CA VAL A 305 -2.05 28.10 -20.62
C VAL A 305 -1.26 29.31 -20.14
N GLU A 306 0.04 29.13 -20.00
CA GLU A 306 0.94 30.18 -19.52
C GLU A 306 2.03 30.47 -20.54
N ILE A 307 2.44 31.72 -20.62
CA ILE A 307 3.56 32.19 -21.42
C ILE A 307 4.59 32.79 -20.46
N ASP A 308 5.78 32.19 -20.42
CA ASP A 308 6.93 32.62 -19.63
C ASP A 308 8.00 33.23 -20.55
N ILE A 309 8.40 34.45 -20.23
CA ILE A 309 9.41 35.26 -20.91
C ILE A 309 10.33 35.87 -19.82
N PRO A 310 11.26 35.08 -19.26
CA PRO A 310 12.11 35.50 -18.16
C PRO A 310 13.18 36.48 -18.62
N GLU A 311 13.67 37.29 -17.69
CA GLU A 311 14.70 38.30 -17.96
C GLU A 311 16.10 37.65 -18.14
N VAL A 312 16.44 37.26 -19.37
CA VAL A 312 17.73 36.63 -19.71
C VAL A 312 18.49 37.40 -20.80
N LYS A 313 19.74 36.98 -21.10
CA LYS A 313 20.64 37.73 -22.02
C LYS A 313 20.39 37.48 -23.52
N GLY A 314 19.53 36.53 -23.86
CA GLY A 314 19.12 36.17 -25.22
C GLY A 314 17.61 35.95 -25.28
N LEU A 315 17.10 35.29 -26.32
CA LEU A 315 15.68 34.97 -26.41
C LEU A 315 15.34 33.77 -25.52
N TYR A 316 14.32 33.90 -24.68
CA TYR A 316 13.68 32.78 -24.00
C TYR A 316 12.16 32.96 -24.01
N VAL A 317 11.47 32.04 -24.66
CA VAL A 317 10.01 31.96 -24.60
C VAL A 317 9.63 30.53 -24.27
N GLU A 318 8.83 30.37 -23.24
CA GLU A 318 8.25 29.10 -22.85
C GLU A 318 6.73 29.21 -22.81
N ILE A 319 6.03 28.22 -23.35
CA ILE A 319 4.58 28.15 -23.34
C ILE A 319 4.18 26.81 -22.73
N SER A 320 3.43 26.86 -21.63
CA SER A 320 2.90 25.71 -20.90
C SER A 320 1.43 25.51 -21.27
N THR A 321 0.98 24.26 -21.31
CA THR A 321 -0.44 23.92 -21.49
C THR A 321 -1.22 23.92 -20.17
N GLY A 322 -0.51 23.99 -19.05
CA GLY A 322 -0.97 23.53 -17.77
C GLY A 322 -1.16 22.01 -17.76
N CYS A 323 -1.64 21.51 -16.62
CA CYS A 323 -1.86 20.08 -16.40
C CYS A 323 -3.03 19.53 -17.21
N VAL A 324 -2.74 18.73 -18.25
CA VAL A 324 -3.72 18.09 -19.14
C VAL A 324 -3.58 16.57 -19.14
N SER A 325 -4.55 15.85 -19.71
CA SER A 325 -4.45 14.40 -19.83
C SER A 325 -3.32 14.01 -20.80
N ARG A 326 -2.48 13.06 -20.38
CA ARG A 326 -1.40 12.50 -21.20
C ARG A 326 -1.92 11.85 -22.49
N ALA A 327 -3.16 11.36 -22.50
CA ALA A 327 -3.76 10.75 -23.68
C ALA A 327 -3.94 11.75 -24.84
N ASP A 328 -4.02 13.05 -24.55
CA ASP A 328 -4.29 14.11 -25.52
C ASP A 328 -3.02 14.88 -25.95
N LEU A 329 -1.84 14.31 -25.64
CA LEU A 329 -0.55 14.91 -25.97
C LEU A 329 -0.36 15.26 -27.44
N GLY A 330 -0.74 14.35 -28.34
CA GLY A 330 -0.53 14.51 -29.78
C GLY A 330 -1.18 15.78 -30.31
N PRO A 331 -2.51 15.94 -30.16
CA PRO A 331 -3.22 17.15 -30.58
C PRO A 331 -2.66 18.46 -29.98
N LEU A 332 -2.32 18.46 -28.69
CA LEU A 332 -1.76 19.67 -28.04
C LEU A 332 -0.37 20.01 -28.58
N ARG A 333 0.46 19.00 -28.82
CA ARG A 333 1.78 19.17 -29.45
C ARG A 333 1.66 19.70 -30.87
N ASP A 334 0.68 19.24 -31.64
CA ASP A 334 0.43 19.77 -32.99
C ASP A 334 0.02 21.25 -32.95
N ASP A 335 -0.80 21.65 -31.97
CA ASP A 335 -1.20 23.04 -31.79
C ASP A 335 -0.02 23.92 -31.34
N LEU A 336 0.82 23.45 -30.40
CA LEU A 336 2.07 24.14 -30.04
C LEU A 336 3.07 24.20 -31.22
N THR A 337 3.09 23.19 -32.10
CA THR A 337 3.95 23.20 -33.29
C THR A 337 3.51 24.27 -34.29
N LYS A 338 2.19 24.45 -34.47
CA LYS A 338 1.66 25.56 -35.28
C LYS A 338 1.96 26.91 -34.64
N MET A 339 1.91 26.99 -33.30
CA MET A 339 2.27 28.18 -32.56
C MET A 339 3.76 28.53 -32.74
N ALA A 340 4.66 27.55 -32.60
CA ALA A 340 6.09 27.71 -32.86
C ALA A 340 6.35 28.23 -34.29
N ALA A 341 5.65 27.68 -35.29
CA ALA A 341 5.76 28.13 -36.67
C ALA A 341 5.22 29.56 -36.86
N ALA A 342 4.14 29.95 -36.19
CA ALA A 342 3.60 31.31 -36.20
C ALA A 342 4.57 32.32 -35.54
N LEU A 343 5.32 31.87 -34.54
CA LEU A 343 6.42 32.58 -33.90
C LEU A 343 7.70 32.63 -34.76
N GLY A 344 7.71 31.97 -35.92
CA GLY A 344 8.84 31.99 -36.85
C GLY A 344 9.96 31.00 -36.52
N ALA A 345 9.77 30.09 -35.56
CA ALA A 345 10.72 29.02 -35.28
C ALA A 345 10.79 28.03 -36.47
N ALA A 346 11.97 27.45 -36.69
CA ALA A 346 12.15 26.42 -37.71
C ALA A 346 11.53 25.09 -37.23
N GLY A 347 10.73 24.47 -38.11
CA GLY A 347 10.09 23.18 -37.86
C GLY A 347 11.01 21.98 -37.99
#